data_AF-A0A2V5W6V0-F1
#
_entry.id   AF-A0A2V5W6V0-F1
#
_cell.length_a   1.000
_cell.length_b   1.000
_cell.length_c   1.000
_cell.angle_alpha   90.00
_cell.angle_beta   90.00
_cell.angle_gamma   90.00
#
_symmetry.space_group_name_H-M   'P 1'
#
loop_
_entity.id
_entity.type
_entity.pdbx_description
1 polymer ?
#
loop_
_entity_poly.entity_id
_entity_poly.type
_entity_poly.pdbx_seq_one_letter_code
_entity_poly.pdbx_strand_id
1 'polypeptide(L)'
;MRTYLLACSLVVILQPLGGLAQNPRVSKDSPQPAVAVRDGQHDFDFEIGTWKTRLWRLQHPLSGSNTWVEYEGTSVVRKVRNGRANLVELEVDGPAGHIEGLNLRLYNPQSHQWSLNFASSSGGVMSQPTIGEFKNGRGEFFDQETLNGRAILVRFIISDIKPDSCRFEQSFSDDGGKTWEVNWIAIDERVKTGSDKAP
;
A
#
# COMPACT_ATOMS: atom_id res chain seq x y z
N MET A 1 70.20 -7.57 34.34
CA MET A 1 71.66 -7.70 34.16
C MET A 1 71.96 -9.14 33.74
N ARG A 2 72.63 -9.33 32.59
CA ARG A 2 73.24 -10.59 32.05
C ARG A 2 72.29 -11.74 31.63
N THR A 3 72.06 -12.02 30.35
CA THR A 3 72.87 -12.69 29.30
C THR A 3 72.92 -14.24 29.31
N TYR A 4 72.44 -14.79 28.18
CA TYR A 4 72.92 -15.93 27.36
C TYR A 4 72.66 -17.42 27.72
N LEU A 5 72.01 -18.07 26.73
CA LEU A 5 72.30 -19.36 26.06
C LEU A 5 72.55 -20.61 26.91
N LEU A 6 71.80 -21.68 26.63
CA LEU A 6 72.40 -22.90 26.07
C LEU A 6 71.35 -23.81 25.41
N ALA A 7 71.71 -24.30 24.22
CA ALA A 7 71.00 -25.32 23.47
C ALA A 7 71.13 -26.70 24.14
N CYS A 8 70.12 -27.55 23.96
CA CYS A 8 70.30 -28.99 23.89
C CYS A 8 69.14 -29.60 23.11
N SER A 9 69.43 -29.99 21.88
CA SER A 9 68.57 -30.77 21.00
C SER A 9 68.50 -32.20 21.53
N LEU A 10 67.29 -32.74 21.70
CA LEU A 10 67.09 -34.18 21.64
C LEU A 10 65.81 -34.45 20.83
N VAL A 11 65.99 -35.02 19.65
CA VAL A 11 64.93 -35.57 18.82
C VAL A 11 64.72 -37.01 19.26
N VAL A 12 63.52 -37.35 19.71
CA VAL A 12 63.02 -38.72 19.81
C VAL A 12 61.69 -38.77 19.08
N ILE A 13 61.66 -39.57 18.01
CA ILE A 13 60.51 -39.85 17.16
C ILE A 13 59.89 -41.14 17.69
N LEU A 14 58.57 -41.21 17.95
CA LEU A 14 57.79 -42.45 17.78
C LEU A 14 56.26 -42.23 17.90
N GLN A 15 55.63 -42.10 16.71
CA GLN A 15 54.37 -42.70 16.22
C GLN A 15 53.00 -42.49 16.95
N PRO A 16 51.87 -42.53 16.21
CA PRO A 16 50.65 -41.79 16.54
C PRO A 16 49.64 -42.59 17.36
N LEU A 17 49.07 -41.99 18.40
CA LEU A 17 47.82 -42.43 19.01
C LEU A 17 46.66 -41.71 18.32
N GLY A 18 45.78 -42.50 17.69
CA GLY A 18 44.64 -42.03 16.92
C GLY A 18 43.76 -41.06 17.71
N GLY A 19 43.78 -39.79 17.30
CA GLY A 19 42.80 -38.80 17.72
C GLY A 19 41.47 -39.11 17.04
N LEU A 20 40.40 -39.15 17.83
CA LEU A 20 39.02 -39.11 17.35
C LEU A 20 38.88 -37.93 16.38
N ALA A 21 38.69 -38.23 15.10
CA ALA A 21 38.34 -37.23 14.10
C ALA A 21 36.93 -36.70 14.42
N GLN A 22 36.86 -35.55 15.11
CA GLN A 22 35.65 -34.73 15.06
C GLN A 22 35.60 -34.09 13.68
N ASN A 23 34.79 -34.70 12.82
CA ASN A 23 34.43 -34.15 11.52
C ASN A 23 33.76 -32.78 11.76
N PRO A 24 34.25 -31.66 11.20
CA PRO A 24 33.51 -30.42 11.27
C PRO A 24 32.22 -30.62 10.47
N ARG A 25 31.08 -30.67 11.15
CA ARG A 25 29.79 -30.47 10.49
C ARG A 25 29.84 -29.07 9.91
N VAL A 26 30.10 -28.98 8.61
CA VAL A 26 29.77 -27.80 7.82
C VAL A 26 28.26 -27.67 7.92
N SER A 27 27.80 -26.77 8.79
CA SER A 27 26.43 -26.27 8.74
C SER A 27 26.25 -25.70 7.34
N LYS A 28 25.51 -26.41 6.50
CA LYS A 28 24.97 -25.86 5.26
C LYS A 28 23.87 -24.88 5.67
N ASP A 29 24.26 -23.69 6.11
CA ASP A 29 23.38 -22.53 6.03
C ASP A 29 23.20 -22.25 4.55
N SER A 30 22.16 -22.89 4.01
CA SER A 30 21.64 -22.55 2.70
C SER A 30 21.19 -21.10 2.81
N PRO A 31 21.64 -20.17 1.95
CA PRO A 31 21.11 -18.81 1.98
C PRO A 31 19.61 -18.90 1.75
N GLN A 32 18.85 -18.55 2.77
CA GLN A 32 17.40 -18.41 2.67
C GLN A 32 17.13 -17.48 1.48
N PRO A 33 16.24 -17.85 0.53
CA PRO A 33 15.94 -16.99 -0.60
C PRO A 33 15.56 -15.62 -0.05
N ALA A 34 16.32 -14.59 -0.42
CA ALA A 34 15.91 -13.22 -0.14
C ALA A 34 14.50 -13.07 -0.71
N VAL A 35 13.55 -12.66 0.12
CA VAL A 35 12.18 -12.37 -0.34
C VAL A 35 12.32 -11.37 -1.48
N ALA A 36 12.02 -11.79 -2.70
CA ALA A 36 12.07 -10.90 -3.85
C ALA A 36 11.15 -9.72 -3.55
N VAL A 37 11.70 -8.50 -3.60
CA VAL A 37 10.92 -7.28 -3.41
C VAL A 37 9.84 -7.25 -4.48
N ARG A 38 8.57 -7.28 -4.08
CA ARG A 38 7.43 -7.14 -4.99
C ARG A 38 7.57 -5.79 -5.71
N ASP A 39 7.45 -5.79 -7.03
CA ASP A 39 7.44 -4.57 -7.84
C ASP A 39 6.26 -3.67 -7.40
N GLY A 40 5.02 -4.15 -7.46
CA GLY A 40 3.85 -3.39 -6.99
C GLY A 40 3.25 -2.45 -8.05
N GLN A 41 3.91 -2.31 -9.20
CA GLN A 41 3.43 -1.55 -10.36
C GLN A 41 2.07 -2.03 -10.91
N HIS A 42 1.63 -3.24 -10.57
CA HIS A 42 0.36 -3.83 -11.00
C HIS A 42 -0.69 -3.87 -9.89
N ASP A 43 -0.46 -3.22 -8.75
CA ASP A 43 -1.33 -3.35 -7.59
C ASP A 43 -2.76 -2.85 -7.82
N PHE A 44 -2.96 -1.95 -8.79
CA PHE A 44 -4.27 -1.41 -9.18
C PHE A 44 -4.90 -2.09 -10.42
N ASP A 45 -4.27 -3.11 -11.02
CA ASP A 45 -4.80 -3.72 -12.25
C ASP A 45 -6.20 -4.33 -12.04
N PHE A 46 -6.55 -4.73 -10.81
CA PHE A 46 -7.87 -5.23 -10.46
C PHE A 46 -8.97 -4.20 -10.72
N GLU A 47 -8.68 -2.90 -10.61
CA GLU A 47 -9.69 -1.83 -10.63
C GLU A 47 -9.95 -1.31 -12.05
N ILE A 48 -9.16 -1.71 -13.05
CA ILE A 48 -9.34 -1.23 -14.43
C ILE A 48 -10.72 -1.64 -14.96
N GLY A 49 -11.45 -0.69 -15.53
CA GLY A 49 -12.79 -0.87 -16.09
C GLY A 49 -13.82 0.10 -15.51
N THR A 50 -15.10 -0.26 -15.64
CA THR A 50 -16.23 0.54 -15.16
C THR A 50 -16.91 -0.18 -14.01
N TRP A 51 -17.22 0.59 -12.97
CA TRP A 51 -17.80 0.12 -11.72
C TRP A 51 -19.03 0.94 -11.37
N LYS A 52 -20.01 0.28 -10.76
CA LYS A 52 -21.05 0.96 -10.00
C LYS A 52 -20.49 1.26 -8.62
N THR A 53 -20.67 2.48 -8.16
CA THR A 53 -20.16 2.93 -6.86
C THR A 53 -21.34 3.29 -5.98
N ARG A 54 -21.40 2.69 -4.79
CA ARG A 54 -22.22 3.21 -3.67
C ARG A 54 -21.31 3.84 -2.64
N LEU A 55 -21.67 5.02 -2.19
CA LEU A 55 -20.79 5.88 -1.43
C LEU A 55 -21.53 6.53 -0.27
N TRP A 56 -20.90 6.52 0.90
CA TRP A 56 -21.37 7.24 2.07
C TRP A 56 -20.29 8.23 2.48
N ARG A 57 -20.69 9.49 2.68
CA ARG A 57 -19.81 10.55 3.17
C ARG A 57 -20.36 11.15 4.46
N LEU A 58 -19.51 11.23 5.49
CA LEU A 58 -19.83 11.86 6.76
C LEU A 58 -19.86 13.38 6.58
N GLN A 59 -20.93 14.02 7.05
CA GLN A 59 -21.02 15.47 7.11
C GLN A 59 -20.27 15.99 8.33
N HIS A 60 -19.44 17.01 8.13
CA HIS A 60 -18.67 17.69 9.18
C HIS A 60 -17.76 16.72 9.98
N PRO A 61 -16.77 16.08 9.34
CA PRO A 61 -15.84 15.20 10.06
C PRO A 61 -15.08 15.98 11.16
N LEU A 62 -14.71 15.26 12.21
CA LEU A 62 -14.02 15.74 13.42
C LEU A 62 -14.81 16.77 14.23
N SER A 63 -16.15 16.73 14.14
CA SER A 63 -17.07 17.56 14.93
C SER A 63 -17.92 16.77 15.92
N GLY A 64 -17.83 15.43 15.91
CA GLY A 64 -18.75 14.54 16.65
C GLY A 64 -20.07 14.27 15.92
N SER A 65 -20.21 14.73 14.67
CA SER A 65 -21.32 14.40 13.79
C SER A 65 -21.36 12.90 13.48
N ASN A 66 -22.56 12.35 13.30
CA ASN A 66 -22.78 11.01 12.75
C ASN A 66 -23.77 11.04 11.58
N THR A 67 -23.87 12.19 10.91
CA THR A 67 -24.78 12.37 9.78
C THR A 67 -24.10 11.97 8.49
N TRP A 68 -24.52 10.85 7.91
CA TRP A 68 -24.01 10.35 6.64
C TRP A 68 -24.95 10.71 5.50
N VAL A 69 -24.37 11.03 4.34
CA VAL A 69 -25.11 11.18 3.10
C VAL A 69 -24.68 10.09 2.13
N GLU A 70 -25.66 9.47 1.50
CA GLU A 70 -25.48 8.43 0.49
C GLU A 70 -25.46 9.01 -0.93
N TYR A 71 -24.66 8.39 -1.78
CA TYR A 71 -24.52 8.68 -3.19
C TYR A 71 -24.41 7.37 -3.97
N GLU A 72 -24.89 7.37 -5.20
CA GLU A 72 -24.71 6.26 -6.15
C GLU A 72 -24.27 6.80 -7.52
N GLY A 73 -23.49 6.02 -8.25
CA GLY A 73 -23.07 6.37 -9.60
C GLY A 73 -22.01 5.43 -10.12
N THR A 74 -20.97 5.97 -10.76
CA THR A 74 -19.94 5.18 -11.41
C THR A 74 -18.52 5.65 -11.10
N SER A 75 -17.61 4.68 -11.06
CA SER A 75 -16.17 4.89 -11.11
C SER A 75 -15.64 4.25 -12.40
N VAL A 76 -14.91 5.03 -13.19
CA VAL A 76 -14.26 4.57 -14.43
C VAL A 76 -12.76 4.67 -14.24
N VAL A 77 -12.07 3.55 -14.39
CA VAL A 77 -10.62 3.48 -14.21
C VAL A 77 -9.95 3.03 -15.48
N ARG A 78 -9.03 3.85 -15.99
CA ARG A 78 -8.29 3.58 -17.23
C ARG A 78 -6.79 3.61 -17.03
N LYS A 79 -6.09 2.77 -17.80
CA LYS A 79 -4.62 2.73 -17.81
C LYS A 79 -4.05 4.01 -18.42
N VAL A 80 -2.96 4.48 -17.84
CA VAL A 80 -2.13 5.58 -18.34
C VAL A 80 -0.69 5.07 -18.45
N ARG A 81 0.05 5.48 -19.49
CA ARG A 81 1.45 5.06 -19.72
C ARG A 81 1.67 3.53 -19.66
N ASN A 82 0.79 2.77 -20.34
CA ASN A 82 0.79 1.30 -20.38
C ASN A 82 0.67 0.64 -18.99
N GLY A 83 -0.06 1.24 -18.05
CA GLY A 83 -0.32 0.67 -16.73
C GLY A 83 0.62 1.13 -15.62
N ARG A 84 1.67 1.90 -15.96
CA ARG A 84 2.55 2.56 -14.96
C ARG A 84 1.87 3.71 -14.21
N ALA A 85 0.67 4.06 -14.63
CA ALA A 85 -0.25 4.96 -13.98
C ALA A 85 -1.67 4.52 -14.32
N ASN A 86 -2.65 4.97 -13.55
CA ASN A 86 -4.06 4.90 -13.92
C ASN A 86 -4.78 6.19 -13.54
N LEU A 87 -5.90 6.42 -14.21
CA LEU A 87 -6.79 7.53 -13.93
C LEU A 87 -8.13 6.97 -13.50
N VAL A 88 -8.63 7.45 -12.38
CA VAL A 88 -10.01 7.25 -11.91
C VAL A 88 -10.81 8.50 -12.23
N GLU A 89 -12.00 8.30 -12.77
CA GLU A 89 -13.05 9.31 -12.93
C GLU A 89 -14.25 8.82 -12.13
N LEU A 90 -14.60 9.54 -11.05
CA LEU A 90 -15.70 9.25 -10.15
C LEU A 90 -16.83 10.24 -10.44
N GLU A 91 -18.04 9.73 -10.63
CA GLU A 91 -19.24 10.52 -10.84
C GLU A 91 -20.39 9.87 -10.07
N VAL A 92 -20.88 10.53 -9.02
CA VAL A 92 -21.96 9.99 -8.16
C VAL A 92 -22.95 11.09 -7.77
N ASP A 93 -24.22 10.71 -7.64
CA ASP A 93 -25.33 11.57 -7.28
C ASP A 93 -25.97 11.12 -5.98
N GLY A 94 -26.42 12.07 -5.17
CA GLY A 94 -27.10 11.79 -3.91
C GLY A 94 -27.98 12.95 -3.45
N PRO A 95 -28.69 12.80 -2.32
CA PRO A 95 -29.60 13.82 -1.82
C PRO A 95 -28.94 15.17 -1.50
N ALA A 96 -27.62 15.19 -1.23
CA ALA A 96 -26.86 16.41 -1.00
C ALA A 96 -26.09 16.91 -2.25
N GLY A 97 -26.50 16.45 -3.44
CA GLY A 97 -26.00 16.92 -4.73
C GLY A 97 -25.10 15.93 -5.45
N HIS A 98 -24.28 16.46 -6.36
CA HIS A 98 -23.40 15.73 -7.25
C HIS A 98 -21.96 15.76 -6.76
N ILE A 99 -21.25 14.64 -6.88
CA ILE A 99 -19.81 14.55 -6.63
C ILE A 99 -19.15 14.05 -7.92
N GLU A 100 -18.24 14.86 -8.42
CA GLU A 100 -17.35 14.51 -9.52
C GLU A 100 -15.90 14.68 -9.06
N GLY A 101 -15.07 13.68 -9.35
CA GLY A 101 -13.68 13.66 -8.94
C GLY A 101 -12.79 12.91 -9.91
N LEU A 102 -11.54 13.31 -9.95
CA LEU A 102 -10.49 12.67 -10.73
C LEU A 102 -9.36 12.23 -9.79
N ASN A 103 -8.81 11.04 -9.98
CA ASN A 103 -7.64 10.58 -9.23
C ASN A 103 -6.58 10.03 -10.17
N LEU A 104 -5.47 10.76 -10.33
CA LEU A 104 -4.30 10.27 -11.06
C LEU A 104 -3.39 9.50 -10.11
N ARG A 105 -3.27 8.19 -10.34
CA ARG A 105 -2.41 7.32 -9.55
C ARG A 105 -1.11 7.05 -10.28
N LEU A 106 0.01 7.34 -9.63
CA LEU A 106 1.37 7.21 -10.19
C LEU A 106 2.18 6.25 -9.34
N TYR A 107 2.84 5.29 -9.97
CA TYR A 107 3.75 4.38 -9.30
C TYR A 107 5.20 4.90 -9.35
N ASN A 108 5.89 4.88 -8.21
CA ASN A 108 7.30 5.23 -8.09
C ASN A 108 8.15 3.96 -7.97
N PRO A 109 8.94 3.60 -9.01
CA PRO A 109 9.75 2.38 -9.00
C PRO A 109 10.98 2.44 -8.07
N GLN A 110 11.33 3.61 -7.53
CA GLN A 110 12.43 3.73 -6.56
C GLN A 110 11.96 3.44 -5.15
N SER A 111 10.80 3.98 -4.75
CA SER A 111 10.24 3.76 -3.41
C SER A 111 9.28 2.57 -3.35
N HIS A 112 8.87 2.03 -4.50
CA HIS A 112 7.86 0.98 -4.64
C HIS A 112 6.47 1.39 -4.09
N GLN A 113 6.19 2.70 -4.09
CA GLN A 113 4.94 3.27 -3.58
C GLN A 113 4.13 3.91 -4.69
N TRP A 114 2.84 4.03 -4.44
CA TRP A 114 1.92 4.81 -5.25
C TRP A 114 1.63 6.16 -4.59
N SER A 115 1.47 7.18 -5.44
CA SER A 115 0.84 8.46 -5.07
C SER A 115 -0.54 8.55 -5.69
N LEU A 116 -1.54 8.90 -4.90
CA LEU A 116 -2.92 9.15 -5.33
C LEU A 116 -3.13 10.67 -5.35
N ASN A 117 -3.34 11.22 -6.54
CA ASN A 117 -3.45 12.67 -6.73
C ASN A 117 -4.91 12.98 -7.09
N PHE A 118 -5.71 13.32 -6.09
CA PHE A 118 -7.14 13.57 -6.26
C PHE A 118 -7.41 15.03 -6.65
N ALA A 119 -8.45 15.28 -7.42
CA ALA A 119 -8.98 16.60 -7.72
C ALA A 119 -10.50 16.54 -7.73
N SER A 120 -11.17 17.46 -7.02
CA SER A 120 -12.60 17.68 -7.18
C SER A 120 -12.87 18.58 -8.40
N SER A 121 -14.00 18.38 -9.08
CA SER A 121 -14.39 19.18 -10.24
C SER A 121 -14.50 20.69 -9.94
N SER A 122 -14.79 21.05 -8.68
CA SER A 122 -14.93 22.43 -8.21
C SER A 122 -13.61 23.18 -7.97
N GLY A 123 -12.50 22.48 -7.79
CA GLY A 123 -11.25 23.07 -7.27
C GLY A 123 -10.23 23.44 -8.35
N GLY A 124 -10.24 22.75 -9.50
CA GLY A 124 -9.27 22.95 -10.58
C GLY A 124 -7.80 22.67 -10.22
N VAL A 125 -7.54 22.10 -9.04
CA VAL A 125 -6.21 21.78 -8.50
C VAL A 125 -6.19 20.37 -7.94
N MET A 126 -5.03 19.71 -7.98
CA MET A 126 -4.86 18.44 -7.29
C MET A 126 -4.58 18.67 -5.80
N SER A 127 -5.17 17.83 -4.96
CA SER A 127 -4.97 17.78 -3.51
C SER A 127 -3.54 17.36 -3.17
N GLN A 128 -3.21 17.39 -1.88
CA GLN A 128 -1.99 16.74 -1.42
C GLN A 128 -2.02 15.26 -1.82
N PRO A 129 -0.93 14.71 -2.38
CA PRO A 129 -0.93 13.32 -2.78
C PRO A 129 -0.92 12.38 -1.58
N THR A 130 -1.86 11.44 -1.54
CA THR A 130 -1.85 10.37 -0.55
C THR A 130 -0.85 9.29 -1.00
N ILE A 131 0.12 8.95 -0.15
CA ILE A 131 1.25 8.06 -0.51
C ILE A 131 1.15 6.73 0.25
N GLY A 132 1.43 5.62 -0.43
CA GLY A 132 1.33 4.30 0.20
C GLY A 132 1.58 3.14 -0.75
N GLU A 133 1.23 1.95 -0.30
CA GLU A 133 1.51 0.69 -1.00
C GLU A 133 0.50 -0.40 -0.61
N PHE A 134 0.47 -1.48 -1.40
CA PHE A 134 -0.32 -2.65 -1.04
C PHE A 134 0.51 -3.68 -0.29
N LYS A 135 -0.05 -4.18 0.80
CA LYS A 135 0.48 -5.32 1.57
C LYS A 135 -0.63 -6.34 1.76
N ASN A 136 -0.37 -7.59 1.37
CA ASN A 136 -1.29 -8.71 1.56
C ASN A 136 -2.72 -8.45 1.05
N GLY A 137 -2.85 -7.81 -0.12
CA GLY A 137 -4.16 -7.51 -0.73
C GLY A 137 -4.91 -6.32 -0.12
N ARG A 138 -4.25 -5.53 0.73
CA ARG A 138 -4.79 -4.31 1.33
C ARG A 138 -3.89 -3.13 0.99
N GLY A 139 -4.48 -2.08 0.42
CA GLY A 139 -3.80 -0.81 0.17
C GLY A 139 -3.95 0.12 1.36
N GLU A 140 -2.86 0.73 1.81
CA GLU A 140 -2.89 1.77 2.84
C GLU A 140 -2.05 2.96 2.40
N PHE A 141 -2.68 4.14 2.43
CA PHE A 141 -2.10 5.38 1.94
C PHE A 141 -2.34 6.49 2.96
N PHE A 142 -1.37 7.39 3.10
CA PHE A 142 -1.40 8.49 4.06
C PHE A 142 -0.95 9.82 3.45
N ASP A 143 -1.49 10.91 3.97
CA ASP A 143 -0.95 12.26 3.81
C ASP A 143 -1.25 13.12 5.05
N GLN A 144 -0.96 14.41 4.94
CA GLN A 144 -1.31 15.43 5.92
C GLN A 144 -2.00 16.58 5.24
N GLU A 145 -3.14 16.99 5.79
CA GLU A 145 -3.95 18.08 5.26
C GLU A 145 -4.28 19.10 6.35
N THR A 146 -4.85 20.23 5.95
CA THR A 146 -5.40 21.23 6.87
C THR A 146 -6.92 21.22 6.78
N LEU A 147 -7.59 20.96 7.90
CA LEU A 147 -9.04 21.06 8.04
C LEU A 147 -9.39 22.13 9.07
N ASN A 148 -10.14 23.16 8.65
CA ASN A 148 -10.54 24.29 9.51
C ASN A 148 -9.33 24.94 10.24
N GLY A 149 -8.20 25.07 9.55
CA GLY A 149 -6.98 25.66 10.09
C GLY A 149 -6.16 24.74 11.01
N ARG A 150 -6.55 23.48 11.20
CA ARG A 150 -5.81 22.49 11.98
C ARG A 150 -5.19 21.43 11.08
N ALA A 151 -3.94 21.07 11.35
CA ALA A 151 -3.29 19.95 10.68
C ALA A 151 -3.97 18.64 11.11
N ILE A 152 -4.25 17.77 10.13
CA ILE A 152 -4.84 16.45 10.32
C ILE A 152 -4.03 15.42 9.53
N LEU A 153 -4.11 14.16 9.96
CA LEU A 153 -3.68 13.03 9.13
C LEU A 153 -4.89 12.49 8.37
N VAL A 154 -4.68 12.16 7.09
CA VAL A 154 -5.65 11.42 6.29
C VAL A 154 -5.10 10.01 6.04
N ARG A 155 -5.99 9.02 6.11
CA ARG A 155 -5.71 7.65 5.73
C ARG A 155 -6.72 7.19 4.71
N PHE A 156 -6.24 6.66 3.60
CA PHE A 156 -7.04 6.00 2.59
C PHE A 156 -6.73 4.51 2.58
N ILE A 157 -7.76 3.68 2.67
CA ILE A 157 -7.69 2.24 2.72
C ILE A 157 -8.41 1.65 1.53
N ILE A 158 -7.80 0.64 0.93
CA ILE A 158 -8.41 -0.21 -0.09
C ILE A 158 -8.41 -1.64 0.45
N SER A 159 -9.59 -2.24 0.58
CA SER A 159 -9.77 -3.56 1.15
C SER A 159 -10.85 -4.37 0.44
N ASP A 160 -11.04 -5.61 0.90
CA ASP A 160 -12.08 -6.52 0.44
C ASP A 160 -12.09 -6.71 -1.09
N ILE A 161 -10.88 -6.72 -1.67
CA ILE A 161 -10.66 -6.78 -3.12
C ILE A 161 -11.01 -8.18 -3.61
N LYS A 162 -12.03 -8.25 -4.45
CA LYS A 162 -12.53 -9.43 -5.16
C LYS A 162 -12.52 -9.14 -6.67
N PRO A 163 -12.72 -10.14 -7.54
CA PRO A 163 -12.72 -9.93 -9.00
C PRO A 163 -13.73 -8.87 -9.48
N ASP A 164 -14.87 -8.76 -8.79
CA ASP A 164 -16.01 -7.92 -9.16
C ASP A 164 -16.47 -6.96 -8.06
N SER A 165 -15.71 -6.85 -6.95
CA SER A 165 -15.99 -5.83 -5.93
C SER A 165 -14.75 -5.40 -5.16
N CYS A 166 -14.76 -4.19 -4.64
CA CYS A 166 -13.75 -3.70 -3.69
C CYS A 166 -14.34 -2.60 -2.79
N ARG A 167 -13.66 -2.32 -1.68
CA ARG A 167 -14.06 -1.32 -0.69
C ARG A 167 -12.97 -0.27 -0.52
N PHE A 168 -13.38 0.98 -0.45
CA PHE A 168 -12.55 2.13 -0.16
C PHE A 168 -13.02 2.83 1.11
N GLU A 169 -12.09 3.24 1.95
CA GLU A 169 -12.38 4.01 3.16
C GLU A 169 -11.41 5.18 3.31
N GLN A 170 -11.93 6.36 3.65
CA GLN A 170 -11.12 7.48 4.12
C GLN A 170 -11.37 7.69 5.61
N SER A 171 -10.32 7.97 6.36
CA SER A 171 -10.41 8.39 7.76
C SER A 171 -9.55 9.61 8.04
N PHE A 172 -10.00 10.44 8.98
CA PHE A 172 -9.23 11.58 9.49
C PHE A 172 -8.79 11.32 10.93
N SER A 173 -7.68 11.94 11.31
CA SER A 173 -7.18 11.96 12.68
C SER A 173 -6.65 13.36 13.01
N ASP A 174 -7.06 13.92 14.14
CA ASP A 174 -6.54 15.19 14.69
C ASP A 174 -5.70 15.00 15.97
N ASP A 175 -5.36 13.75 16.32
CA ASP A 175 -4.59 13.40 17.53
C ASP A 175 -3.23 12.72 17.22
N GLY A 176 -2.76 12.85 15.98
CA GLY A 176 -1.52 12.26 15.50
C GLY A 176 -1.63 10.78 15.17
N GLY A 177 -2.83 10.32 14.77
CA GLY A 177 -3.07 8.95 14.31
C GLY A 177 -3.36 7.95 15.42
N LYS A 178 -3.65 8.39 16.65
CA LYS A 178 -4.04 7.52 17.76
C LYS A 178 -5.47 7.04 17.60
N THR A 179 -6.36 7.93 17.15
CA THR A 179 -7.73 7.62 16.77
C THR A 179 -7.99 8.04 15.32
N TRP A 180 -8.95 7.37 14.69
CA TRP A 180 -9.30 7.56 13.28
C TRP A 180 -10.82 7.57 13.13
N GLU A 181 -11.37 8.66 12.61
CA GLU A 181 -12.79 8.76 12.28
C GLU A 181 -12.99 8.51 10.79
N VAL A 182 -13.72 7.44 10.45
CA VAL A 182 -14.09 7.15 9.06
C VAL A 182 -15.06 8.23 8.60
N ASN A 183 -14.75 8.89 7.49
CA ASN A 183 -15.58 9.96 6.93
C ASN A 183 -16.00 9.73 5.47
N TRP A 184 -15.49 8.68 4.85
CA TRP A 184 -15.87 8.27 3.51
C TRP A 184 -15.80 6.75 3.41
N ILE A 185 -16.83 6.16 2.81
CA ILE A 185 -16.90 4.75 2.47
C ILE A 185 -17.39 4.67 1.04
N ALA A 186 -16.70 3.93 0.17
CA ALA A 186 -17.21 3.56 -1.14
C ALA A 186 -17.10 2.05 -1.35
N ILE A 187 -18.13 1.48 -1.99
CA ILE A 187 -18.15 0.09 -2.43
C ILE A 187 -18.35 0.12 -3.93
N ASP A 188 -17.41 -0.47 -4.64
CA ASP A 188 -17.46 -0.60 -6.09
C ASP A 188 -17.85 -2.02 -6.46
N GLU A 189 -18.78 -2.16 -7.41
CA GLU A 189 -19.21 -3.41 -8.03
C GLU A 189 -19.01 -3.34 -9.55
N ARG A 190 -18.32 -4.33 -10.13
CA ARG A 190 -17.95 -4.28 -11.55
C ARG A 190 -19.19 -4.30 -12.45
N VAL A 191 -19.24 -3.40 -13.42
CA VAL A 191 -20.25 -3.45 -14.49
C VAL A 191 -19.86 -4.56 -15.46
N LYS A 192 -20.68 -5.61 -15.55
CA LYS A 192 -20.51 -6.66 -16.55
C LYS A 192 -21.00 -6.16 -17.90
N THR A 193 -20.09 -5.92 -18.85
CA THR A 193 -20.46 -5.71 -20.24
C THR A 193 -20.84 -7.03 -20.90
N GLY A 194 -21.80 -7.03 -21.82
CA GLY A 194 -22.40 -8.25 -22.40
C GLY A 194 -21.43 -9.21 -23.13
N SER A 195 -20.16 -8.86 -23.28
CA SER A 195 -19.08 -9.71 -23.76
C SER A 195 -18.56 -10.73 -22.73
N ASP A 196 -18.91 -10.57 -21.45
CA ASP A 196 -18.48 -11.48 -20.36
C ASP A 196 -19.47 -12.62 -20.10
N LYS A 197 -20.53 -12.71 -20.90
CA LYS A 197 -21.33 -13.95 -20.99
C LYS A 197 -20.56 -14.90 -21.90
N ALA A 198 -19.74 -15.76 -21.31
CA ALA A 198 -19.14 -16.91 -22.00
C ALA A 198 -20.25 -17.76 -22.68
N PRO A 199 -19.94 -18.42 -23.81
CA PRO A 199 -20.90 -19.15 -24.65
C PRO A 199 -21.61 -20.30 -23.92
#